data_AF-A0A963K2I5-F1
#
_entry.id   AF-A0A963K2I5-F1
#
_cell.length_a   1.000
_cell.length_b   1.000
_cell.length_c   1.000
_cell.angle_alpha   90.00
_cell.angle_beta   90.00
_cell.angle_gamma   90.00
#
_symmetry.space_group_name_H-M   'P 1'
#
loop_
_entity.id
_entity.type
_entity.pdbx_description
1 polymer ?
#
loop_
_entity_poly.entity_id
_entity_poly.type
_entity_poly.pdbx_seq_one_letter_code
_entity_poly.pdbx_strand_id
1 'polypeptide(L)' 'MAVTESPAQVPATQQRPTVQQSRAADPGHSVWVTANAGTGKTRVLTSRVLRLLLAGNDPESILCLTFTR' A
#
# COMPACT_ATOMS: atom_id res chain seq x y z
N MET A 1 -24.86 9.33 25.68
CA MET A 1 -24.64 9.57 24.24
C MET A 1 -23.38 8.79 23.85
N ALA A 2 -23.53 7.49 23.57
CA ALA A 2 -22.41 6.63 23.17
C ALA A 2 -22.41 6.58 21.64
N VAL A 3 -21.41 7.21 21.03
CA VAL A 3 -21.11 7.02 19.61
C VAL A 3 -20.36 5.69 19.49
N THR A 4 -21.09 4.63 19.16
CA THR A 4 -20.49 3.38 18.69
C THR A 4 -20.06 3.60 17.25
N GLU A 5 -18.79 3.93 17.02
CA GLU A 5 -18.22 3.90 15.68
C GLU A 5 -18.15 2.44 15.23
N SER A 6 -19.08 2.08 14.34
CA SER A 6 -19.04 0.83 13.60
C SER A 6 -17.75 0.80 12.77
N PRO A 7 -16.86 -0.20 12.92
CA PRO A 7 -15.71 -0.31 12.04
C PRO A 7 -16.25 -0.56 10.64
N ALA A 8 -16.01 0.41 9.74
CA ALA A 8 -16.39 0.33 8.35
C ALA A 8 -15.89 -1.01 7.78
N GLN A 9 -16.85 -1.85 7.36
CA GLN A 9 -16.61 -3.10 6.67
C GLN A 9 -15.61 -2.87 5.53
N VAL A 10 -14.58 -3.71 5.42
CA VAL A 10 -13.63 -3.69 4.28
C VAL A 10 -14.06 -4.76 3.27
N PRO A 11 -14.98 -4.49 2.32
CA PRO A 11 -15.23 -5.44 1.24
C PRO A 11 -14.21 -5.15 0.13
N ALA A 12 -13.10 -5.87 0.14
CA ALA A 12 -12.24 -5.98 -1.03
C ALA A 12 -12.00 -7.46 -1.29
N THR A 13 -12.47 -7.94 -2.43
CA THR A 13 -12.10 -9.24 -3.01
C THR A 13 -10.58 -9.34 -3.00
N GLN A 14 -10.00 -9.99 -1.98
CA GLN A 14 -8.55 -9.95 -1.77
C GLN A 14 -7.86 -10.84 -2.81
N GLN A 15 -7.66 -10.31 -4.01
CA GLN A 15 -6.75 -10.93 -4.98
C GLN A 15 -5.37 -11.01 -4.35
N ARG A 16 -4.77 -12.21 -4.35
CA ARG A 16 -3.42 -12.41 -3.85
C ARG A 16 -2.45 -11.63 -4.75
N PRO A 17 -1.47 -10.89 -4.17
CA PRO A 17 -0.46 -10.22 -4.97
C PRO A 17 0.36 -11.24 -5.75
N THR A 18 0.75 -10.90 -6.97
CA THR A 18 1.71 -11.71 -7.72
C THR A 18 3.08 -11.67 -7.05
N VAL A 19 3.98 -12.58 -7.45
CA VAL A 19 5.37 -12.58 -6.95
C VAL A 19 6.06 -11.25 -7.28
N GLN A 20 5.85 -10.72 -8.48
CA GLN A 20 6.41 -9.43 -8.89
C GLN A 20 5.87 -8.26 -8.05
N GLN A 21 4.57 -8.23 -7.78
CA GLN A 21 3.96 -7.22 -6.91
C GLN A 21 4.48 -7.33 -5.46
N SER A 22 4.67 -8.56 -4.97
CA SER A 22 5.19 -8.81 -3.63
C SER A 22 6.64 -8.33 -3.47
N ARG A 23 7.47 -8.54 -4.50
CA ARG A 23 8.85 -8.03 -4.57
C ARG A 23 8.89 -6.51 -4.71
N ALA A 24 8.05 -5.94 -5.55
CA ALA A 24 7.98 -4.48 -5.70
C ALA A 24 7.54 -3.77 -4.41
N ALA A 25 6.68 -4.43 -3.62
CA ALA A 25 6.25 -3.93 -2.32
C ALA A 25 7.25 -4.19 -1.17
N ASP A 26 8.40 -4.84 -1.41
CA ASP A 26 9.41 -5.10 -0.37
C ASP A 26 10.25 -3.84 -0.09
N PRO A 27 10.14 -3.24 1.11
CA PRO A 27 10.86 -2.02 1.45
C PRO A 27 12.39 -2.15 1.45
N GLY A 28 12.93 -3.38 1.52
CA GLY A 28 14.39 -3.62 1.52
C GLY A 28 15.09 -3.29 0.20
N HIS A 29 14.34 -2.99 -0.86
CA HIS A 29 14.88 -2.74 -2.19
C HIS A 29 14.29 -1.46 -2.80
N SER A 30 15.14 -0.65 -3.44
CA SER A 30 14.68 0.41 -4.35
C SER A 30 14.30 -0.23 -5.68
N VAL A 31 13.07 0.03 -6.15
CA VAL A 31 12.53 -0.63 -7.34
C VAL A 31 11.92 0.39 -8.30
N TRP A 32 12.09 0.14 -9.59
CA TRP A 32 11.33 0.82 -10.65
C TRP A 32 10.24 -0.12 -11.16
N VAL A 33 9.00 0.37 -11.23
CA VAL A 33 7.84 -0.43 -11.66
C VAL A 33 7.26 0.15 -12.93
N THR A 34 7.33 -0.60 -14.02
CA THR A 34 6.58 -0.34 -15.26
C THR A 34 5.38 -1.27 -15.32
N ALA A 35 4.17 -0.72 -15.38
CA ALA A 35 2.97 -1.54 -15.51
C ALA A 35 1.79 -0.78 -16.16
N ASN A 36 0.98 -1.51 -16.92
CA ASN A 36 -0.21 -0.96 -17.60
C ASN A 36 -1.28 -0.44 -16.61
N ALA A 37 -2.26 0.29 -17.12
CA ALA A 37 -3.44 0.67 -16.32
C ALA A 37 -4.13 -0.57 -15.73
N GLY A 38 -4.74 -0.45 -14.54
CA GLY A 38 -5.47 -1.54 -13.89
C GLY A 38 -4.62 -2.67 -13.28
N THR A 39 -3.29 -2.64 -13.39
CA THR A 39 -2.39 -3.70 -12.88
C THR A 39 -2.09 -3.64 -11.38
N GLY A 40 -2.82 -2.81 -10.62
CA GLY A 40 -2.68 -2.73 -9.17
C GLY A 40 -1.46 -1.96 -8.65
N LYS A 41 -0.88 -1.04 -9.44
CA LYS A 41 0.25 -0.19 -9.02
C LYS A 41 -0.01 0.52 -7.68
N THR A 42 -1.18 1.11 -7.51
CA THR A 42 -1.59 1.76 -6.24
C THR A 42 -1.56 0.77 -5.08
N ARG A 43 -2.07 -0.46 -5.29
CA ARG A 43 -2.04 -1.50 -4.26
C ARG A 43 -0.61 -1.89 -3.87
N VAL A 44 0.31 -1.96 -4.83
CA VAL A 44 1.74 -2.22 -4.55
C VAL A 44 2.32 -1.08 -3.70
N LEU A 45 2.07 0.17 -4.04
CA LEU A 45 2.53 1.33 -3.27
C LEU A 45 1.95 1.34 -1.85
N THR A 46 0.64 1.19 -1.70
CA THR A 46 -0.02 1.13 -0.37
C THR A 46 0.51 -0.03 0.46
N SER A 47 0.73 -1.21 -0.15
CA SER A 47 1.30 -2.37 0.55
C SER A 47 2.73 -2.10 1.02
N ARG A 48 3.54 -1.39 0.22
CA ARG A 48 4.91 -1.00 0.59
C ARG A 48 4.92 -0.05 1.77
N VAL A 49 4.08 0.99 1.74
CA VAL A 49 3.93 1.94 2.85
C VAL A 49 3.47 1.23 4.12
N LEU A 50 2.46 0.35 4.01
CA LEU A 50 2.00 -0.44 5.15
C LEU A 50 3.11 -1.30 5.76
N ARG A 51 3.95 -1.95 4.93
CA ARG A 51 5.09 -2.72 5.42
C ARG A 51 6.14 -1.86 6.13
N LEU A 52 6.41 -0.65 5.65
CA LEU A 52 7.31 0.30 6.34
C LEU A 52 6.76 0.68 7.70
N LEU A 53 5.47 1.01 7.78
CA LEU A 53 4.81 1.35 9.05
C LEU A 53 4.78 0.18 10.03
N LEU A 54 4.47 -1.04 9.55
CA LEU A 54 4.51 -2.26 10.37
C LEU A 54 5.93 -2.62 10.83
N ALA A 55 6.95 -2.19 10.10
CA ALA A 55 8.35 -2.30 10.52
C ALA A 55 8.77 -1.22 11.54
N GLY A 56 7.85 -0.34 11.97
CA GLY A 56 8.10 0.69 12.99
C GLY A 56 8.73 1.98 12.47
N ASN A 57 8.72 2.22 11.15
CA ASN A 57 9.20 3.49 10.61
C ASN A 57 8.22 4.61 10.96
N ASP A 58 8.76 5.78 11.32
CA ASP A 58 7.96 6.98 11.55
C ASP A 58 7.24 7.40 10.27
N PRO A 59 5.91 7.65 10.29
CA PRO A 59 5.18 8.03 9.08
C PRO A 59 5.74 9.29 8.40
N GLU A 60 6.26 10.25 9.18
CA GLU A 60 6.85 11.49 8.67
C GLU A 60 8.16 11.26 7.91
N SER A 61 8.82 10.11 8.10
CA SER A 61 10.01 9.74 7.34
C SER A 61 9.69 9.11 5.97
N ILE A 62 8.40 8.97 5.61
CA ILE A 62 7.95 8.32 4.37
C ILE A 62 7.30 9.35 3.44
N LEU A 63 8.00 9.73 2.37
CA LEU A 63 7.48 10.62 1.34
C LEU A 63 6.74 9.84 0.23
N CYS A 64 5.43 10.09 0.09
CA CYS A 64 4.63 9.60 -1.02
C CYS A 64 4.32 10.73 -2.00
N LEU A 65 4.71 10.57 -3.27
CA LEU A 65 4.45 11.54 -4.34
C LEU A 65 3.46 10.97 -5.35
N THR A 66 2.54 11.80 -5.81
CA THR A 66 1.60 11.49 -6.89
C THR A 66 1.37 12.72 -7.77
N PHE A 67 0.82 12.53 -8.96
CA PHE A 67 0.57 13.62 -9.92
C PHE A 67 -0.71 14.41 -9.64
N THR A 68 -1.61 13.88 -8.83
CA THR A 68 -2.91 14.50 -8.53
C THR A 68 -2.94 15.01 -7.09
N ARG A 69 -3.80 15.99 -6.81
CA ARG A 69 -4.16 16.33 -5.42
C ARG A 69 -5.04 15.25 -4.80
#